data_AF-M5S6W0-F1
#
_entry.id   AF-M5S6W0-F1
#
_cell.length_a   1.000
_cell.length_b   1.000
_cell.length_c   1.000
_cell.angle_alpha   90.00
_cell.angle_beta   90.00
_cell.angle_gamma   90.00
#
_symmetry.space_group_name_H-M   'P 1'
#
loop_
_entity.id
_entity.type
_entity.pdbx_description
1 polymer ?
#
loop_
_entity_poly.entity_id
_entity_poly.type
_entity_poly.pdbx_seq_one_letter_code
_entity_poly.pdbx_strand_id
1 'polypeptide(L)'
;MEILLNILAMTAAIACIIGWLWIAVMAFSEGEILWGIGCLIISPLCLVYGIMNYQELKIPVLMLGIGFAARIGVAAVAFAVT
;
A
#
# COMPACT_ATOMS: atom_id res chain seq x y z
N MET A 1 10.10 7.75 22.62
CA MET A 1 8.78 7.74 21.95
C MET A 1 8.91 8.07 20.46
N GLU A 2 9.60 9.14 20.10
CA GLU A 2 9.83 9.54 18.71
C GLU A 2 10.51 8.46 17.84
N ILE A 3 11.59 7.85 18.31
CA ILE A 3 12.31 6.79 17.56
C ILE A 3 11.37 5.61 17.23
N LEU A 4 10.51 5.21 18.17
CA LEU A 4 9.55 4.13 17.97
C LEU A 4 8.51 4.50 16.90
N LEU A 5 7.95 5.71 16.97
CA LEU A 5 7.00 6.20 15.97
C LEU A 5 7.63 6.28 14.56
N ASN A 6 8.89 6.70 14.47
CA ASN A 6 9.62 6.75 13.20
C ASN A 6 9.85 5.35 12.61
N ILE A 7 10.24 4.37 13.43
CA ILE A 7 10.39 2.98 12.97
C ILE A 7 9.05 2.43 12.47
N LEU A 8 7.96 2.64 13.23
CA LEU A 8 6.62 2.20 12.82
C LEU A 8 6.16 2.87 11.52
N ALA A 9 6.38 4.18 11.39
CA ALA A 9 6.06 4.92 10.17
C ALA A 9 6.83 4.39 8.96
N MET A 10 8.12 4.07 9.14
CA MET A 10 8.98 3.55 8.08
C MET A 10 8.57 2.14 7.66
N THR A 11 8.31 1.25 8.61
CA THR A 11 7.82 -0.12 8.35
C THR A 11 6.47 -0.10 7.61
N ALA A 12 5.54 0.76 8.05
CA ALA A 12 4.24 0.91 7.39
C ALA A 12 4.38 1.42 5.95
N ALA A 13 5.27 2.39 5.72
CA ALA A 13 5.56 2.91 4.38
C ALA A 13 6.16 1.84 3.47
N ILE A 14 7.11 1.04 3.98
CA ILE A 14 7.72 -0.07 3.22
C ILE A 14 6.65 -1.11 2.85
N ALA A 15 5.78 -1.50 3.79
CA ALA A 15 4.69 -2.43 3.52
C ALA A 15 3.74 -1.90 2.43
N CYS A 16 3.40 -0.61 2.46
CA CYS A 16 2.63 0.04 1.40
C CYS A 16 3.32 -0.07 0.04
N ILE A 17 4.59 0.30 -0.03
CA ILE A 17 5.34 0.33 -1.30
C ILE A 17 5.43 -1.09 -1.88
N ILE A 18 5.72 -2.08 -1.04
CA ILE A 18 5.79 -3.48 -1.49
C ILE A 18 4.42 -3.96 -1.98
N GLY A 19 3.34 -3.72 -1.21
CA GLY A 19 1.99 -4.11 -1.62
C GLY A 19 1.55 -3.44 -2.92
N TRP A 20 1.83 -2.14 -3.07
CA TRP A 20 1.53 -1.38 -4.28
C TRP A 20 2.28 -1.90 -5.51
N LEU A 21 3.61 -2.07 -5.41
CA LEU A 21 4.43 -2.56 -6.52
C LEU A 21 4.07 -3.99 -6.88
N TRP A 22 3.75 -4.84 -5.91
CA TRP A 22 3.30 -6.21 -6.17
C TRP A 22 2.04 -6.22 -7.03
N ILE A 23 1.02 -5.44 -6.65
CA ILE A 23 -0.23 -5.35 -7.44
C ILE A 23 0.07 -4.85 -8.86
N ALA A 24 0.89 -3.80 -8.99
CA ALA A 24 1.24 -3.24 -10.29
C ALA A 24 1.97 -4.27 -11.18
N VAL A 25 2.93 -5.02 -10.61
CA VAL A 25 3.66 -6.08 -11.33
C VAL A 25 2.73 -7.21 -11.73
N MET A 26 1.78 -7.61 -10.87
CA MET A 26 0.80 -8.65 -11.22
C MET A 26 -0.06 -8.21 -12.40
N ALA A 27 -0.55 -6.96 -12.39
CA ALA A 27 -1.33 -6.41 -13.50
C ALA A 27 -0.57 -6.48 -14.83
N PHE A 28 0.71 -6.11 -14.84
CA PHE A 28 1.55 -6.25 -16.03
C PHE A 28 1.80 -7.72 -16.42
N SER A 29 1.91 -8.62 -15.45
CA SER A 29 2.20 -10.04 -15.68
C SER A 29 1.01 -10.79 -16.27
N GLU A 30 -0.22 -10.35 -15.97
CA GLU A 30 -1.45 -10.88 -16.57
C GLU A 30 -1.75 -10.30 -17.96
N GLY A 31 -0.91 -9.38 -18.46
CA GLY A 31 -1.11 -8.70 -19.74
C GLY A 31 -2.08 -7.51 -19.67
N GLU A 32 -2.53 -7.14 -18.47
CA GLU A 32 -3.42 -6.00 -18.22
C GLU A 32 -2.65 -4.67 -18.13
N ILE A 33 -1.97 -4.31 -19.23
CA ILE A 33 -1.04 -3.17 -19.29
C ILE A 33 -1.70 -1.84 -18.86
N LEU A 34 -2.97 -1.61 -19.22
CA LEU A 34 -3.70 -0.40 -18.82
C LEU A 34 -3.86 -0.31 -17.30
N TRP A 35 -4.15 -1.43 -16.63
CA TRP A 35 -4.24 -1.49 -15.18
C TRP A 35 -2.87 -1.31 -14.52
N GLY A 36 -1.82 -1.93 -15.07
CA GLY A 36 -0.45 -1.72 -14.61
C GLY A 36 0.01 -0.27 -14.69
N ILE A 37 -0.25 0.42 -15.81
CA ILE A 37 0.04 1.85 -15.97
C ILE A 37 -0.84 2.69 -15.04
N GLY A 38 -2.14 2.38 -14.96
CA GLY A 38 -3.08 3.05 -14.07
C GLY A 38 -2.64 2.97 -12.61
N CYS A 39 -2.17 1.81 -12.17
CA CYS A 39 -1.56 1.58 -10.86
C CYS A 39 -0.37 2.50 -10.56
N LEU A 40 0.51 2.74 -11.54
CA LEU A 40 1.73 3.54 -11.38
C LEU A 40 1.45 5.05 -11.35
N ILE A 41 0.50 5.52 -12.18
CA ILE A 41 0.16 6.94 -12.29
C ILE A 41 -0.83 7.36 -11.20
N ILE A 42 -1.81 6.52 -10.93
CA ILE A 42 -2.92 6.78 -10.01
C ILE A 42 -2.90 5.68 -8.95
N SER A 43 -2.10 5.87 -7.90
CA SER A 43 -1.93 4.88 -6.83
C SER A 43 -3.25 4.32 -6.25
N PRO A 44 -4.34 5.11 -6.11
CA PRO A 44 -5.64 4.56 -5.70
C PRO A 44 -6.24 3.51 -6.64
N LEU A 45 -5.97 3.57 -7.95
CA LEU A 45 -6.45 2.54 -8.90
C LEU A 45 -5.88 1.16 -8.60
N CYS A 46 -4.71 1.11 -7.97
CA CYS A 46 -4.08 -0.15 -7.63
C CYS A 46 -4.85 -0.91 -6.52
N LEU A 47 -5.47 -0.19 -5.58
CA LEU A 47 -6.39 -0.82 -4.64
C LEU A 47 -7.64 -1.35 -5.34
N VAL A 48 -8.18 -0.62 -6.32
CA VAL A 48 -9.36 -1.06 -7.07
C VAL A 48 -9.07 -2.36 -7.83
N TYR A 49 -7.99 -2.40 -8.60
CA TYR A 49 -7.57 -3.61 -9.32
C TYR A 49 -7.28 -4.78 -8.36
N GLY A 50 -6.56 -4.51 -7.26
CA GLY A 50 -6.29 -5.52 -6.24
C GLY A 50 -7.55 -6.09 -5.58
N ILE A 51 -8.57 -5.26 -5.35
CA ILE A 51 -9.87 -5.71 -4.79
C ILE A 51 -10.67 -6.50 -5.83
N MET A 52 -10.63 -6.13 -7.10
CA MET A 52 -11.27 -6.90 -8.18
C MET A 52 -10.68 -8.30 -8.31
N ASN A 53 -9.36 -8.43 -8.12
CA ASN A 53 -8.62 -9.69 -8.17
C ASN A 53 -8.19 -10.19 -6.78
N TYR A 54 -9.06 -9.98 -5.77
CA TYR A 54 -8.70 -10.18 -4.36
C TYR A 54 -8.29 -11.61 -4.01
N GLN A 55 -8.81 -12.63 -4.70
CA GLN A 55 -8.44 -14.02 -4.41
C GLN A 55 -6.93 -14.26 -4.61
N GLU A 56 -6.35 -13.64 -5.62
CA GLU A 56 -4.93 -13.77 -5.97
C GLU A 56 -4.08 -12.69 -5.29
N LEU A 57 -4.65 -11.49 -5.11
CA LEU A 57 -3.96 -10.32 -4.59
C LEU A 57 -4.24 -10.01 -3.12
N LYS A 58 -4.81 -10.95 -2.36
CA LYS A 58 -5.16 -10.75 -0.95
C LYS A 58 -4.00 -10.22 -0.11
N ILE A 59 -2.82 -10.86 -0.23
CA ILE A 59 -1.62 -10.47 0.52
C ILE A 59 -1.21 -9.04 0.20
N PRO A 60 -0.94 -8.66 -1.07
CA PRO A 60 -0.49 -7.31 -1.36
C PRO A 60 -1.57 -6.24 -1.13
N VAL A 61 -2.87 -6.57 -1.30
CA VAL A 61 -3.98 -5.67 -0.91
C VAL A 61 -3.98 -5.39 0.59
N LEU A 62 -3.81 -6.43 1.43
CA LEU A 62 -3.74 -6.26 2.88
C LEU A 62 -2.48 -5.50 3.29
N MET A 63 -1.33 -5.76 2.67
CA MET A 63 -0.09 -5.01 2.92
C MET A 63 -0.28 -3.52 2.62
N LEU A 64 -0.88 -3.19 1.47
CA LEU A 64 -1.14 -1.81 1.07
C LEU A 64 -2.17 -1.14 1.98
N GLY A 65 -3.31 -1.80 2.24
CA GLY A 65 -4.39 -1.26 3.06
C GLY A 65 -4.01 -1.07 4.52
N ILE A 66 -3.43 -2.09 5.15
CA ILE A 66 -3.01 -2.04 6.56
C ILE A 66 -1.82 -1.10 6.71
N GLY A 67 -0.84 -1.14 5.80
CA GLY A 67 0.28 -0.20 5.81
C GLY A 67 -0.20 1.25 5.74
N PHE A 68 -1.20 1.53 4.90
CA PHE A 68 -1.73 2.88 4.75
C PHE A 68 -2.46 3.33 6.00
N ALA A 69 -3.36 2.49 6.54
CA ALA A 69 -4.07 2.76 7.79
C ALA A 69 -3.09 2.97 8.97
N ALA A 70 -2.06 2.13 9.09
CA ALA A 70 -1.02 2.25 10.10
C ALA A 70 -0.23 3.56 9.93
N ARG A 71 0.09 3.96 8.70
CA ARG A 71 0.83 5.21 8.44
C ARG A 71 0.05 6.46 8.87
N ILE A 72 -1.26 6.47 8.63
CA ILE A 72 -2.18 7.52 9.10
C ILE A 72 -2.30 7.48 10.63
N GLY A 73 -2.46 6.29 11.21
CA GLY A 73 -2.53 6.13 12.67
C GLY A 73 -1.28 6.64 13.40
N VAL A 74 -0.09 6.30 12.89
CA VAL A 74 1.18 6.79 13.45
C VAL A 74 1.29 8.32 13.33
N ALA A 75 0.84 8.90 12.22
CA ALA A 75 0.84 10.36 12.04
C ALA A 75 -0.12 11.06 13.02
N ALA A 76 -1.31 10.51 13.23
CA ALA A 76 -2.29 11.04 14.19
C ALA A 76 -1.77 10.97 15.63
N VAL A 77 -1.15 9.84 16.01
CA VAL A 77 -0.52 9.70 17.33
C VAL A 77 0.63 10.69 17.49
N ALA A 78 1.49 10.83 16.48
CA ALA A 78 2.58 11.79 16.51
C ALA A 78 2.08 13.23 16.71
N PHE A 79 1.03 13.64 16.01
CA PHE A 79 0.40 14.96 16.16
C PHE A 79 -0.21 15.18 17.55
N ALA A 80 -0.75 14.13 18.18
CA ALA A 80 -1.36 14.24 19.50
C ALA A 80 -0.34 14.31 20.66
N VAL A 81 0.92 13.92 20.43
CA VAL A 81 1.99 13.92 21.44
C VAL A 81 3.04 15.01 21.24
N THR A 82 2.96 15.79 20.16
CA THR A 82 3.70 17.03 19.92
C THR A 82 2.98 18.23 20.51
#